data_AF-A0A929UNM2-F1
#
_entry.id   AF-A0A929UNM2-F1
#
_cell.length_a   1.000
_cell.length_b   1.000
_cell.length_c   1.000
_cell.angle_alpha   90.00
_cell.angle_beta   90.00
_cell.angle_gamma   90.00
#
_symmetry.space_group_name_H-M   'P 1'
#
loop_
_entity.id
_entity.type
_entity.pdbx_description
1 polymer ?
#
loop_
_entity_poly.entity_id
_entity_poly.type
_entity_poly.pdbx_seq_one_letter_code
_entity_poly.pdbx_strand_id
1 'polypeptide(L)'
;MIKCKNCGILIEDETAVCPLCHMALGRGESKGHNIYPNIARKTQMMHFLMKVLVFLGCVAEGICVLVNYYHYDGRHRWAIVSGLYILYALLCFNVAIVRKHSFHYRLSQLAIFSGFMLVGADYFGDFHGWSLNYGLPV
;
A
#
# COMPACT_ATOMS: atom_id res chain seq x y z
N MET A 1 25.60 -9.17 -31.11
CA MET A 1 24.97 -9.07 -32.45
C MET A 1 24.76 -10.45 -33.03
N ILE A 2 23.51 -10.84 -33.24
CA ILE A 2 23.16 -12.16 -33.77
C ILE A 2 22.38 -11.95 -35.08
N LYS A 3 22.86 -12.56 -36.17
CA LYS A 3 22.17 -12.51 -37.47
C LYS A 3 21.24 -13.71 -37.61
N CYS A 4 19.97 -13.44 -37.88
CA CYS A 4 18.97 -14.46 -38.16
C CYS A 4 19.28 -15.19 -39.48
N LYS A 5 19.47 -16.51 -39.43
CA LYS A 5 19.72 -17.32 -40.65
C LYS A 5 18.51 -17.39 -41.60
N ASN A 6 17.29 -17.29 -41.06
CA ASN A 6 16.05 -17.37 -41.85
C ASN A 6 15.68 -16.04 -42.50
N CYS A 7 15.78 -14.98 -41.72
CA CYS A 7 15.16 -13.68 -42.01
C CYS A 7 16.20 -12.58 -42.28
N GLY A 8 17.49 -12.89 -42.14
CA GLY A 8 18.59 -12.02 -42.56
C GLY A 8 18.81 -10.76 -41.71
N ILE A 9 17.88 -10.41 -40.83
CA ILE A 9 17.99 -9.24 -39.96
C ILE A 9 19.10 -9.40 -38.92
N LEU A 10 19.76 -8.28 -38.62
CA LEU A 10 20.66 -8.15 -37.48
C LEU A 10 19.83 -7.81 -36.24
N ILE A 11 19.99 -8.62 -35.20
CA ILE A 11 19.40 -8.36 -33.89
C ILE A 11 20.54 -7.93 -32.97
N GLU A 12 20.40 -6.72 -32.44
CA GLU A 12 21.34 -6.16 -31.46
C GLU A 12 21.06 -6.70 -30.05
N ASP A 13 19.79 -6.98 -29.74
CA ASP A 13 19.35 -7.56 -28.47
C ASP A 13 19.69 -9.06 -28.33
N GLU A 14 20.08 -9.48 -27.13
CA GLU A 14 20.35 -10.87 -26.78
C GLU A 14 19.03 -11.65 -26.58
N THR A 15 18.31 -11.89 -27.68
CA THR A 15 17.07 -12.68 -27.69
C THR A 15 17.34 -14.12 -28.17
N ALA A 16 16.79 -15.11 -27.46
CA ALA A 16 16.92 -16.52 -27.82
C ALA A 16 16.11 -16.90 -29.08
N VAL A 17 15.15 -16.06 -29.46
CA VAL A 17 14.19 -16.29 -30.52
C VAL A 17 14.06 -15.00 -31.34
N CYS A 18 14.12 -15.12 -32.66
CA CYS A 18 13.88 -13.98 -33.54
C CYS A 18 12.43 -13.50 -33.42
N PRO A 19 12.15 -12.20 -33.17
CA PRO A 19 10.79 -11.68 -33.01
C PRO A 19 9.97 -11.69 -34.31
N LEU A 20 10.61 -11.78 -35.48
CA LEU A 20 9.95 -11.75 -36.79
C LEU A 20 9.57 -13.12 -37.32
N CYS A 21 10.46 -14.10 -37.18
CA CYS A 21 10.27 -15.43 -37.76
C CYS A 21 10.18 -16.55 -36.72
N HIS A 22 10.30 -16.20 -35.43
CA HIS A 22 10.28 -17.12 -34.30
C HIS A 22 11.30 -18.28 -34.36
N MET A 23 12.30 -18.19 -35.25
CA MET A 23 13.35 -19.18 -35.31
C MET A 23 14.29 -19.03 -34.11
N ALA A 24 14.57 -20.14 -33.44
CA ALA A 24 15.54 -20.20 -32.34
C ALA A 24 16.93 -19.85 -32.87
N LEU A 25 17.57 -18.84 -32.27
CA LEU A 25 18.92 -18.43 -32.61
C LEU A 25 19.90 -19.33 -31.85
N GLY A 26 20.89 -19.88 -32.55
CA GLY A 26 21.86 -20.82 -31.98
C GLY A 26 22.58 -20.20 -30.77
N ARG A 27 22.39 -20.82 -29.60
CA ARG A 27 22.94 -20.42 -28.29
C ARG A 27 24.43 -20.08 -28.35
N GLY A 28 24.76 -18.82 -28.12
CA GLY A 28 25.94 -18.47 -27.33
C GLY A 28 25.51 -18.47 -25.86
N GLU A 29 26.24 -19.19 -25.01
CA GLU A 29 26.04 -19.18 -23.56
C GLU A 29 26.40 -17.81 -22.96
N SER A 30 25.53 -16.82 -23.08
CA SER A 30 25.54 -15.66 -22.17
C SER A 30 24.38 -15.81 -21.20
N LYS A 31 24.72 -15.92 -19.92
CA LYS A 31 23.77 -15.91 -18.80
C LYS A 31 22.86 -14.70 -18.97
N GLY A 32 21.62 -14.91 -19.42
CA GLY A 32 20.65 -13.85 -19.63
C GLY A 32 20.59 -12.96 -18.41
N HIS A 33 21.17 -11.77 -18.51
CA HIS A 33 21.07 -10.78 -17.46
C HIS A 33 19.63 -10.30 -17.51
N ASN A 34 18.83 -10.58 -16.48
CA ASN A 34 17.46 -10.09 -16.41
C ASN A 34 17.50 -8.55 -16.38
N ILE A 35 17.31 -7.93 -17.55
CA ILE A 35 17.24 -6.46 -17.73
C ILE A 35 16.00 -5.90 -17.01
N TYR A 36 14.99 -6.73 -16.78
CA TYR A 36 13.80 -6.33 -16.02
C TYR A 36 14.08 -6.41 -14.51
N PRO A 37 14.02 -5.27 -13.79
CA PRO A 37 14.22 -5.27 -12.35
C PRO A 37 13.16 -6.15 -11.68
N ASN A 38 13.58 -7.07 -10.81
CA ASN A 38 12.68 -7.98 -10.10
C ASN A 38 11.71 -7.20 -9.17
N ILE A 39 10.51 -6.92 -9.69
CA ILE A 39 9.44 -6.18 -8.98
C ILE A 39 8.88 -7.02 -7.82
N ALA A 40 8.93 -8.35 -7.93
CA ALA A 40 8.43 -9.30 -6.94
C ALA A 40 9.04 -9.07 -5.54
N ARG A 41 10.35 -8.80 -5.47
CA ARG A 41 11.05 -8.55 -4.19
C ARG A 41 10.54 -7.29 -3.49
N LYS A 42 10.24 -6.23 -4.25
CA LYS A 42 9.70 -4.97 -3.70
C LYS A 42 8.26 -5.15 -3.20
N THR A 43 7.43 -5.88 -3.94
CA THR A 43 6.05 -6.16 -3.52
C THR A 43 6.01 -6.99 -2.25
N GLN A 44 6.86 -8.02 -2.13
CA GLN A 44 6.98 -8.83 -0.91
C GLN A 44 7.42 -8.02 0.31
N MET A 45 8.40 -7.12 0.14
CA MET A 45 8.85 -6.23 1.20
C MET A 45 7.74 -5.29 1.69
N MET A 46 6.91 -4.77 0.78
CA MET A 46 5.77 -3.91 1.15
C MET A 46 4.70 -4.68 1.93
N HIS A 47 4.41 -5.94 1.56
CA HIS A 47 3.50 -6.79 2.34
C HIS A 47 4.07 -7.14 3.72
N PHE A 48 5.38 -7.34 3.84
CA PHE A 48 6.02 -7.53 5.13
C PHE A 48 5.89 -6.28 6.01
N LEU A 49 6.16 -5.09 5.46
CA LEU A 49 6.02 -3.82 6.17
C LEU A 49 4.59 -3.58 6.67
N MET A 50 3.58 -3.88 5.84
CA MET A 50 2.16 -3.82 6.27
C MET A 50 1.89 -4.69 7.51
N LYS A 51 2.38 -5.93 7.52
CA LYS A 51 2.18 -6.85 8.65
C LYS A 51 2.81 -6.30 9.94
N VAL A 52 4.01 -5.74 9.83
CA VAL A 52 4.71 -5.12 10.97
C VAL A 52 3.94 -3.90 11.49
N LEU A 53 3.46 -3.03 10.60
CA LEU A 53 2.70 -1.85 11.01
C LEU A 53 1.38 -2.20 11.69
N VAL A 54 0.65 -3.20 11.17
CA VAL A 54 -0.58 -3.68 11.82
C VAL A 54 -0.27 -4.24 13.22
N PHE A 55 0.80 -5.03 13.36
CA PHE A 55 1.23 -5.55 14.65
C PHE A 55 1.55 -4.42 15.64
N LEU A 56 2.36 -3.43 15.22
CA LEU A 56 2.70 -2.27 16.04
C LEU A 56 1.45 -1.45 16.41
N GLY A 57 0.52 -1.26 15.48
CA GLY A 57 -0.74 -0.58 15.73
C GLY A 57 -1.61 -1.30 16.77
N CYS A 58 -1.74 -2.62 16.68
CA CYS A 58 -2.46 -3.42 17.66
C CYS A 58 -1.81 -3.37 19.05
N VAL A 59 -0.48 -3.41 19.12
CA VAL A 59 0.25 -3.29 20.39
C VAL A 59 0.04 -1.90 21.01
N ALA A 60 0.18 -0.84 20.20
CA ALA A 60 -0.02 0.54 20.65
C ALA A 60 -1.45 0.75 21.18
N GLU A 61 -2.45 0.26 20.45
CA GLU A 61 -3.84 0.35 20.88
C GLU A 61 -4.11 -0.46 22.15
N GLY A 62 -3.52 -1.65 22.28
CA GLY A 62 -3.59 -2.44 23.51
C GLY A 62 -3.03 -1.68 24.73
N ILE A 63 -1.92 -0.96 24.55
CA ILE A 63 -1.35 -0.11 25.59
C ILE A 63 -2.30 1.04 25.94
N CYS A 64 -2.86 1.73 24.94
CA CYS A 64 -3.83 2.81 25.17
C CYS A 64 -5.07 2.32 25.95
N VAL A 65 -5.61 1.16 25.59
CA VAL A 65 -6.75 0.53 26.30
C VAL A 65 -6.38 0.18 27.73
N LEU A 66 -5.18 -0.38 27.97
CA LEU A 66 -4.72 -0.71 29.31
C LEU A 66 -4.58 0.53 30.19
N VAL A 67 -3.95 1.60 29.68
CA VAL A 67 -3.81 2.87 30.41
C VAL A 67 -5.19 3.44 30.73
N ASN A 68 -6.11 3.41 29.77
CA ASN A 68 -7.46 3.93 29.97
C ASN A 68 -8.24 3.14 31.03
N TYR A 69 -8.07 1.81 31.06
CA TYR A 69 -8.68 0.95 32.07
C TYR A 69 -8.10 1.22 33.47
N TYR A 70 -6.78 1.34 33.61
CA TYR A 70 -6.12 1.52 34.91
C TYR A 70 -6.23 2.93 35.50
N HIS A 71 -6.40 3.98 34.69
CA HIS A 71 -6.41 5.37 35.19
C HIS A 71 -7.79 6.03 35.23
N TYR A 72 -8.76 5.58 34.43
CA TYR A 72 -10.00 6.34 34.21
C TYR A 72 -11.29 5.53 34.42
N ASP A 73 -11.21 4.31 34.97
CA ASP A 73 -12.35 3.42 35.30
C ASP A 73 -13.38 3.29 34.16
N GLY A 74 -12.94 3.41 32.90
CA GLY A 74 -13.79 3.33 31.71
C GLY A 74 -14.78 4.48 31.51
N ARG A 75 -14.73 5.55 32.31
CA ARG A 75 -15.61 6.73 32.15
C ARG A 75 -15.25 7.55 30.91
N HIS A 76 -13.95 7.69 30.66
CA HIS A 76 -13.43 8.37 29.48
C HIS A 76 -13.07 7.34 28.40
N ARG A 77 -13.53 7.57 27.17
CA ARG A 77 -13.40 6.62 26.05
C ARG A 77 -12.30 7.03 25.06
N TRP A 78 -11.24 7.65 25.57
CA TRP A 78 -10.22 8.24 24.70
C TRP A 78 -9.38 7.18 23.97
N ALA A 79 -9.28 5.97 24.52
CA ALA A 79 -8.69 4.83 23.82
C ALA A 79 -9.45 4.46 22.54
N ILE A 80 -10.79 4.58 22.51
CA ILE A 80 -11.58 4.31 21.29
C ILE A 80 -11.22 5.30 20.19
N VAL A 81 -11.01 6.56 20.58
CA VAL A 81 -10.58 7.62 19.67
C VAL A 81 -9.19 7.29 19.12
N SER A 82 -8.22 6.92 19.96
CA SER A 82 -6.88 6.52 19.50
C SER A 82 -6.92 5.34 18.52
N GLY A 83 -7.75 4.32 18.79
CA GLY A 83 -7.91 3.17 17.92
C GLY A 83 -8.44 3.54 16.54
N LEU A 84 -9.37 4.50 16.49
CA LEU A 84 -9.89 5.06 15.24
C LEU A 84 -8.79 5.75 14.41
N TYR A 85 -7.91 6.52 15.04
CA TYR A 85 -6.76 7.15 14.36
C TYR A 85 -5.76 6.10 13.84
N ILE A 86 -5.45 5.08 14.63
CA ILE A 86 -4.54 4.00 14.23
C ILE A 86 -5.12 3.22 13.06
N LEU A 87 -6.42 2.89 13.11
CA LEU A 87 -7.13 2.21 12.03
C LEU A 87 -7.08 3.04 10.74
N TYR A 88 -7.36 4.34 10.83
CA TYR A 88 -7.31 5.24 9.68
C TYR A 88 -5.91 5.29 9.05
N ALA A 89 -4.85 5.39 9.85
CA ALA A 89 -3.47 5.37 9.36
C ALA A 89 -3.14 4.06 8.62
N LEU A 90 -3.58 2.91 9.15
CA LEU A 90 -3.38 1.61 8.51
C LEU A 90 -4.15 1.48 7.19
N LEU A 91 -5.37 2.03 7.11
CA LEU A 91 -6.16 2.05 5.88
C LEU A 91 -5.50 2.95 4.81
N CYS A 92 -5.03 4.14 5.18
CA CYS A 92 -4.30 5.03 4.28
C CYS A 92 -3.05 4.36 3.71
N PHE A 93 -2.29 3.68 4.58
CA PHE A 93 -1.07 3.01 4.18
C PHE A 93 -1.34 1.81 3.25
N ASN A 94 -2.42 1.05 3.49
CA ASN A 94 -2.88 0.00 2.58
C ASN A 94 -3.20 0.55 1.19
N VAL A 95 -3.98 1.63 1.10
CA VAL A 95 -4.35 2.25 -0.18
C VAL A 95 -3.11 2.80 -0.92
N ALA A 96 -2.11 3.32 -0.19
CA ALA A 96 -0.87 3.82 -0.77
C ALA A 96 0.01 2.70 -1.38
N ILE A 97 0.03 1.51 -0.75
CA ILE A 97 0.82 0.36 -1.21
C ILE A 97 0.14 -0.38 -2.36
N VAL A 98 -1.19 -0.55 -2.30
CA VAL A 98 -1.94 -1.29 -3.33
C VAL A 98 -2.07 -0.42 -4.59
N ARG A 99 -1.07 -0.46 -5.46
CA ARG A 99 -1.04 0.27 -6.74
C ARG A 99 -1.89 -0.34 -7.86
N LYS A 100 -2.79 -1.29 -7.54
CA LYS A 100 -3.61 -1.97 -8.56
C LYS A 100 -4.75 -1.11 -9.10
N HIS A 101 -5.22 -0.13 -8.33
CA HIS A 101 -6.40 0.65 -8.68
C HIS A 101 -6.07 2.00 -9.32
N SER A 102 -6.96 2.47 -10.19
CA SER A 102 -6.93 3.79 -10.82
C SER A 102 -6.79 4.90 -9.77
N PHE A 103 -6.15 6.00 -10.15
CA PHE A 103 -5.92 7.15 -9.27
C PHE A 103 -7.22 7.66 -8.62
N HIS A 104 -8.29 7.80 -9.40
CA HIS A 104 -9.60 8.27 -8.91
C HIS A 104 -10.19 7.38 -7.82
N TYR A 105 -10.02 6.05 -7.93
CA TYR A 105 -10.50 5.11 -6.92
C TYR A 105 -9.73 5.25 -5.60
N ARG A 106 -8.41 5.47 -5.66
CA ARG A 106 -7.60 5.70 -4.46
C ARG A 106 -8.00 7.00 -3.77
N LEU A 107 -8.23 8.04 -4.56
CA LEU A 107 -8.65 9.34 -4.04
C LEU A 107 -10.04 9.26 -3.39
N SER A 108 -11.01 8.58 -4.02
CA SER A 108 -12.34 8.42 -3.45
C SER A 108 -12.34 7.60 -2.16
N GLN A 109 -11.56 6.52 -2.09
CA GLN A 109 -11.43 5.73 -0.86
C GLN A 109 -10.82 6.55 0.28
N LEU A 110 -9.76 7.32 0.00
CA LEU A 110 -9.12 8.15 1.01
C LEU A 110 -10.07 9.22 1.55
N ALA A 111 -10.86 9.85 0.67
CA ALA A 111 -11.87 10.83 1.05
C ALA A 111 -12.97 10.21 1.92
N ILE A 112 -13.48 9.02 1.56
CA ILE A 112 -14.51 8.32 2.34
C ILE A 112 -13.98 7.95 3.73
N PHE A 113 -12.79 7.36 3.82
CA PHE A 113 -12.21 6.99 5.12
C PHE A 113 -11.92 8.21 5.99
N SER A 114 -11.48 9.32 5.38
CA SER A 114 -11.26 10.58 6.09
C SER A 114 -12.56 11.13 6.68
N GLY A 115 -13.66 11.13 5.90
CA GLY A 115 -14.97 11.56 6.38
C GLY A 115 -15.49 10.67 7.53
N PHE A 116 -15.38 9.35 7.38
CA PHE A 116 -15.78 8.41 8.43
C PHE A 116 -14.99 8.61 9.74
N MET A 117 -13.69 8.82 9.62
CA MET A 117 -12.80 9.05 10.76
C MET A 117 -13.13 10.36 11.50
N LEU A 118 -13.41 11.44 10.77
CA LEU A 118 -13.81 12.73 11.33
C LEU A 118 -15.13 12.64 12.13
N VAL A 119 -16.15 11.99 11.56
CA VAL A 119 -17.44 11.78 12.23
C VAL A 119 -17.30 10.85 13.44
N GLY A 120 -16.49 9.80 13.32
CA GLY A 120 -16.21 8.88 14.41
C GLY A 120 -15.53 9.58 15.59
N ALA A 121 -14.52 10.40 15.34
CA ALA A 121 -13.81 11.14 16.38
C ALA A 121 -14.74 12.09 17.15
N ASP A 122 -15.60 12.83 16.44
CA ASP A 122 -16.60 13.71 17.09
C ASP A 122 -17.63 12.91 17.90
N TYR A 123 -18.08 11.74 17.42
CA TYR A 123 -19.01 10.89 18.17
C TYR A 123 -18.45 10.40 19.50
N PHE A 124 -17.18 10.00 19.52
CA PHE A 124 -16.56 9.45 20.73
C PHE A 124 -15.93 10.51 21.65
N GLY A 125 -15.80 11.75 21.19
CA GLY A 125 -15.19 12.87 21.92
C GLY A 125 -16.16 13.91 22.49
N ASP A 126 -17.46 13.62 22.60
CA ASP A 126 -18.54 14.53 23.08
C ASP A 126 -19.07 15.56 22.06
N PHE A 127 -18.98 15.26 20.75
CA PHE A 127 -19.70 15.97 19.67
C PHE A 127 -19.61 17.51 19.71
N HIS A 128 -18.41 18.05 19.93
CA HIS A 128 -18.15 19.49 19.94
C HIS A 128 -18.26 20.17 18.56
N GLY A 129 -18.63 19.42 17.51
CA GLY A 129 -18.81 19.93 16.14
C GLY A 129 -17.51 20.37 15.47
N TRP A 130 -16.35 19.93 15.97
CA TRP A 130 -15.04 20.35 15.47
C TRP A 130 -14.81 19.86 14.04
N SER A 131 -15.26 18.65 13.69
CA SER A 131 -15.12 18.13 12.33
C SER A 131 -15.94 18.92 11.29
N LEU A 132 -17.14 19.38 11.65
CA LEU A 132 -18.02 20.14 10.77
C LEU A 132 -17.56 21.59 10.64
N ASN A 133 -16.99 22.19 11.69
CA ASN A 133 -16.50 23.57 11.65
C ASN A 133 -15.14 23.72 10.96
N TYR A 134 -14.23 22.74 11.12
CA TYR A 134 -12.85 22.83 10.63
C TYR A 134 -12.51 21.83 9.51
N GLY A 135 -13.14 20.65 9.50
CA GLY A 135 -12.81 19.56 8.56
C GLY A 135 -13.63 19.58 7.25
N LEU A 136 -14.86 20.11 7.30
CA LEU A 136 -15.75 20.28 6.15
C LEU A 136 -16.31 21.72 6.19
N PRO A 137 -15.51 22.74 5.83
CA PRO A 137 -16.04 24.09 5.72
C PRO A 137 -17.11 24.07 4.61
N VAL A 138 -18.38 24.22 5.01
CA VAL A 138 -19.50 24.46 4.12
C VAL A 138 -19.46 25.92 3.67
#